data_AF-A0A961PKP0-F1
#
_entry.id   AF-A0A961PKP0-F1
#
_cell.length_a   1.000
_cell.length_b   1.000
_cell.length_c   1.000
_cell.angle_alpha   90.00
_cell.angle_beta   90.00
_cell.angle_gamma   90.00
#
_symmetry.space_group_name_H-M   'P 1'
#
loop_
_entity.id
_entity.type
_entity.pdbx_description
1 polymer ?
#
loop_
_entity_poly.entity_id
_entity_poly.type
_entity_poly.pdbx_seq_one_letter_code
_entity_poly.pdbx_strand_id
1 'polypeptide(L)'
;MSGGSDTPDGAVTVETRTRTKKPPMYKVLLLNDDFTPMEFVVLVLERFFGMNHAQAFELMLTVHKKGLAVVGVFSYEIAETK
;
A
#
# COMPACT_ATOMS: atom_id res chain seq x y z
N MET A 1 -34.20 -17.30 -60.95
CA MET A 1 -33.69 -18.33 -60.03
C MET A 1 -32.42 -17.76 -59.42
N SER A 2 -32.50 -17.11 -58.26
CA SER A 2 -32.40 -17.65 -56.88
C SER A 2 -31.04 -18.28 -56.55
N GLY A 3 -30.44 -17.80 -55.46
CA GLY A 3 -29.17 -18.23 -54.87
C GLY A 3 -28.25 -17.02 -54.71
N GLY A 4 -28.14 -16.33 -53.58
CA GLY A 4 -28.11 -16.85 -52.21
C GLY A 4 -26.66 -17.17 -51.85
N SER A 5 -25.94 -16.22 -51.27
CA SER A 5 -24.68 -16.49 -50.58
C SER A 5 -24.57 -15.56 -49.38
N ASP A 6 -24.92 -16.12 -48.23
CA ASP A 6 -24.71 -15.58 -46.91
C ASP A 6 -23.23 -15.26 -46.64
N THR A 7 -23.07 -14.35 -45.69
CA THR A 7 -21.90 -13.71 -45.06
C THR A 7 -20.64 -14.58 -44.89
N PRO A 8 -19.51 -13.92 -44.60
CA PRO A 8 -19.06 -14.07 -43.21
C PRO A 8 -18.90 -12.71 -42.55
N ASP A 9 -19.58 -12.57 -41.42
CA ASP A 9 -19.39 -11.50 -40.46
C ASP A 9 -17.89 -11.35 -40.16
N GLY A 10 -17.38 -10.15 -40.39
CA GLY A 10 -16.04 -9.77 -39.98
C GLY A 10 -15.95 -9.94 -38.47
N ALA A 11 -15.30 -11.02 -38.02
CA ALA A 11 -15.02 -11.28 -36.64
C ALA A 11 -14.17 -10.12 -36.08
N VAL A 12 -14.82 -9.20 -35.38
CA VAL A 12 -14.14 -8.17 -34.60
C VAL A 12 -13.51 -8.88 -33.40
N THR A 13 -12.23 -9.19 -33.52
CA THR A 13 -11.42 -9.71 -32.42
C THR A 13 -11.32 -8.62 -31.37
N VAL A 14 -12.08 -8.73 -30.28
CA VAL A 14 -11.92 -7.88 -29.11
C VAL A 14 -10.61 -8.30 -28.45
N GLU A 15 -9.53 -7.59 -28.74
CA GLU A 15 -8.27 -7.76 -28.00
C GLU A 15 -8.52 -7.44 -26.52
N THR A 16 -8.64 -8.49 -25.71
CA THR A 16 -8.69 -8.36 -24.25
C THR A 16 -7.38 -7.73 -23.79
N ARG A 17 -7.39 -6.42 -23.54
CA ARG A 17 -6.29 -5.75 -22.85
C ARG A 17 -6.11 -6.43 -21.50
N THR A 18 -5.02 -7.19 -21.34
CA THR A 18 -4.64 -7.80 -20.06
C THR A 18 -4.50 -6.70 -19.02
N ARG A 19 -5.48 -6.60 -18.11
CA ARG A 19 -5.47 -5.60 -17.05
C ARG A 19 -4.44 -6.02 -16.02
N THR A 20 -3.33 -5.30 -15.94
CA THR A 20 -2.29 -5.54 -14.93
C THR A 20 -2.92 -5.48 -13.54
N LYS A 21 -2.68 -6.51 -12.72
CA LYS A 21 -3.19 -6.56 -11.35
C LYS A 21 -2.48 -5.48 -10.54
N LYS A 22 -3.23 -4.66 -9.80
CA LYS A 22 -2.65 -3.68 -8.88
C LYS A 22 -1.79 -4.40 -7.83
N PRO A 23 -0.61 -3.86 -7.45
CA PRO A 23 0.22 -4.47 -6.42
C PRO A 23 -0.56 -4.66 -5.11
N PRO A 24 -0.34 -5.76 -4.37
CA PRO A 24 -0.87 -5.91 -3.03
C PRO A 24 -0.27 -4.83 -2.11
N MET A 25 -1.12 -4.24 -1.28
CA MET A 25 -0.73 -3.22 -0.31
C MET A 25 -0.53 -3.85 1.07
N TYR A 26 0.48 -3.41 1.80
CA TYR A 26 0.93 -3.92 3.09
C TYR A 26 0.92 -2.81 4.13
N LYS A 27 0.51 -3.16 5.35
CA LYS A 27 0.57 -2.26 6.50
C LYS A 27 1.95 -2.39 7.15
N VAL A 28 2.64 -1.26 7.34
CA VAL A 28 3.82 -1.18 8.21
C VAL A 28 3.32 -0.88 9.61
N LEU A 29 3.66 -1.75 10.56
CA LEU A 29 3.25 -1.66 11.96
C LEU A 29 4.44 -1.26 12.83
N LEU A 30 4.20 -0.37 13.77
CA LEU A 30 5.14 -0.09 14.86
C LEU A 30 4.60 -0.75 16.13
N LEU A 31 5.45 -1.55 16.77
CA LEU A 31 5.16 -2.29 18.00
C LEU A 31 5.82 -1.60 19.18
N ASN A 32 5.17 -1.61 20.34
CA ASN A 32 5.73 -1.09 21.57
C ASN A 32 6.75 -2.07 22.18
N ASP A 33 7.74 -1.51 22.87
CA ASP A 33 8.67 -2.21 23.73
C ASP A 33 9.06 -1.33 24.93
N ASP A 34 9.74 -1.91 25.93
CA ASP A 34 10.05 -1.23 27.21
C ASP A 34 11.46 -0.58 27.25
N PHE A 35 12.22 -0.64 26.16
CA PHE A 35 13.63 -0.23 26.13
C PHE A 35 13.90 0.95 25.19
N THR A 36 13.15 1.06 24.09
CA THR A 36 13.35 2.10 23.08
C THR A 36 12.85 3.46 23.60
N PRO A 37 13.70 4.50 23.67
CA PRO A 37 13.28 5.82 24.14
C PRO A 37 12.20 6.45 23.24
N MET A 38 11.22 7.14 23.85
CA MET A 38 10.14 7.81 23.12
C MET A 38 10.65 8.81 22.07
N GLU A 39 11.64 9.63 22.42
CA GLU A 39 12.27 10.59 21.51
C GLU A 39 12.92 9.91 20.31
N PHE A 40 13.53 8.74 20.50
CA PHE A 40 14.12 7.98 19.39
C PHE A 40 13.05 7.52 18.40
N VAL A 41 11.90 7.04 18.90
CA VAL A 41 10.76 6.65 18.05
C VAL A 41 10.24 7.84 17.24
N VAL A 42 10.10 9.01 17.87
CA VAL A 42 9.68 10.23 17.17
C VAL A 42 10.65 10.59 16.04
N LEU A 43 11.96 10.57 16.30
CA LEU A 43 12.99 10.83 15.29
C LEU A 43 12.95 9.84 14.12
N VAL A 44 12.67 8.56 14.38
CA VAL A 44 12.51 7.54 13.34
C VAL A 44 11.30 7.83 12.46
N LEU A 45 10.16 8.17 13.08
CA LEU A 45 8.92 8.49 12.36
C LEU A 45 9.08 9.75 11.50
N GLU A 46 9.74 10.78 12.00
CA GLU A 46 10.06 11.99 11.23
C GLU A 46 10.99 11.67 10.05
N ARG A 47 12.10 10.96 10.30
CA ARG A 47 13.15 10.73 9.31
C ARG A 47 12.75 9.77 8.20
N PHE A 48 12.07 8.67 8.53
CA PHE A 48 11.80 7.59 7.56
C PHE A 48 10.38 7.61 7.01
N PHE A 49 9.43 8.18 7.73
CA PHE A 49 8.03 8.28 7.30
C PHE A 49 7.60 9.70 6.94
N GLY A 50 8.48 10.70 7.12
CA GLY A 50 8.22 12.08 6.73
C GLY A 50 7.10 12.73 7.53
N MET A 51 6.81 12.20 8.72
CA MET A 51 5.83 12.78 9.63
C MET A 51 6.36 14.09 10.18
N ASN A 52 5.48 15.07 10.40
CA ASN A 52 5.86 16.20 11.24
C ASN A 52 5.90 15.78 12.72
N HIS A 53 6.51 16.62 13.56
CA HIS A 53 6.72 16.32 14.97
C HIS A 53 5.44 15.96 15.73
N ALA A 54 4.36 16.73 15.53
CA ALA A 54 3.09 16.50 16.21
C ALA A 54 2.49 15.13 15.82
N GLN A 55 2.52 14.79 14.53
CA GLN A 55 2.05 13.49 14.02
C GLN A 55 2.88 12.32 14.58
N ALA A 56 4.21 12.47 14.57
CA ALA A 56 5.13 11.44 15.08
C ALA A 56 4.92 11.23 16.58
N PHE A 57 4.77 12.31 17.35
CA PHE A 57 4.53 12.26 18.78
C PHE A 57 3.19 11.60 19.12
N GLU A 58 2.10 11.95 18.42
CA GLU A 58 0.79 11.32 18.61
C GLU A 58 0.80 9.82 18.28
N LEU A 59 1.48 9.42 17.19
CA LEU A 59 1.59 8.02 16.81
C LEU A 59 2.43 7.24 17.83
N MET A 60 3.55 7.80 18.27
CA MET A 60 4.39 7.22 19.32
C MET A 60 3.59 6.99 20.60
N LEU A 61 2.83 8.00 21.08
CA LEU A 61 1.97 7.83 22.26
C LEU A 61 0.90 6.75 22.07
N THR A 62 0.39 6.61 20.84
CA THR A 62 -0.58 5.57 20.51
C THR A 62 0.03 4.18 20.63
N VAL A 63 1.24 3.99 20.09
CA VAL A 63 1.99 2.73 20.22
C VAL A 63 2.27 2.43 21.68
N HIS A 64 2.79 3.40 22.44
CA HIS A 64 3.11 3.24 23.85
C HIS A 64 1.90 2.79 24.69
N LYS A 65 0.72 3.37 24.43
CA LYS A 65 -0.51 3.07 25.20
C LYS A 65 -1.23 1.80 24.74
N LYS A 66 -1.16 1.46 23.44
CA LYS A 66 -1.97 0.39 22.84
C LYS A 66 -1.16 -0.83 22.40
N GLY A 67 0.16 -0.78 22.51
CA GLY A 67 1.07 -1.84 22.12
C GLY A 67 1.42 -1.88 20.63
N LEU A 68 0.60 -1.31 19.75
CA LEU A 68 0.87 -1.25 18.31
C LEU A 68 0.11 -0.12 17.60
N ALA A 69 0.63 0.32 16.46
CA ALA A 69 -0.07 1.21 15.52
C ALA A 69 0.34 0.96 14.07
N VAL A 70 -0.53 1.31 13.12
CA VAL A 70 -0.19 1.36 11.69
C VAL A 70 0.51 2.67 11.40
N VAL A 71 1.74 2.61 10.89
CA VAL A 71 2.52 3.78 10.48
C VAL A 71 2.12 4.23 9.07
N GLY A 72 1.86 3.28 8.18
CA GLY A 72 1.47 3.56 6.81
C GLY A 72 1.09 2.31 6.02
N VAL A 73 0.61 2.52 4.79
CA VAL A 73 0.20 1.45 3.86
C VAL A 73 0.94 1.64 2.54
N PHE A 74 1.73 0.65 2.14
CA PHE A 74 2.65 0.73 1.01
C PHE A 74 2.57 -0.52 0.12
N SER A 75 3.15 -0.48 -1.09
CA SER A 75 3.42 -1.72 -1.84
C SER A 75 4.42 -2.58 -1.08
N TYR A 76 4.50 -3.88 -1.41
CA TYR A 76 5.44 -4.81 -0.76
C TYR A 76 6.88 -4.27 -0.72
N GLU A 77 7.42 -3.88 -1.86
CA GLU A 77 8.82 -3.43 -2.00
C GLU A 77 9.12 -2.18 -1.14
N ILE A 78 8.15 -1.27 -1.04
CA ILE A 78 8.29 -0.08 -0.19
C ILE A 78 8.10 -0.46 1.28
N ALA A 79 7.15 -1.34 1.61
CA ALA A 79 6.91 -1.77 2.99
C ALA A 79 8.10 -2.54 3.58
N GLU A 80 8.78 -3.37 2.78
CA GLU A 80 9.95 -4.15 3.21
C GLU A 80 11.18 -3.27 3.48
N THR A 81 11.27 -2.11 2.82
CA THR A 81 12.39 -1.17 2.95
C THR A 81 12.16 -0.07 3.99
N LYS A 82 10.96 0.02 4.56
CA LYS A 82 10.54 1.07 5.51
C LYS A 82 10.58 0.61 6.96
#